data_AF-A0A2D6BQQ5-F1
#
_entry.id   AF-A0A2D6BQQ5-F1
#
_cell.length_a   1.000
_cell.length_b   1.000
_cell.length_c   1.000
_cell.angle_alpha   90.00
_cell.angle_beta   90.00
_cell.angle_gamma   90.00
#
_symmetry.space_group_name_H-M   'P 1'
#
loop_
_entity.id
_entity.type
_entity.pdbx_description
1 polymer ?
#
loop_
_entity_poly.entity_id
_entity_poly.type
_entity_poly.pdbx_seq_one_letter_code
_entity_poly.pdbx_strand_id
1 'polypeptide(L)'
;MALAAGLRRVAALRDRPEGDRPGQRPQVSFQVERRGDRVLGLAQGIDRAHLDRLSRGETPVDLELDLHGLSAADARRLVRETLRCAHEDGDRCVLIIHGRGKHSELSPVLREGLVEWLQEPPTSRLVMAFASARPGDGGVGASYVLLRRRRS
;
A
#
# COMPACT_ATOMS: atom_id res chain seq x y z
N MET A 1 7.48 20.10 16.79
CA MET A 1 6.24 19.36 17.13
C MET A 1 5.86 18.50 15.93
N ALA A 2 5.81 17.18 15.93
CA ALA A 2 6.27 16.17 16.87
C ALA A 2 6.88 15.04 16.00
N LEU A 3 8.16 14.73 16.24
CA LEU A 3 8.79 13.50 15.76
C LEU A 3 8.29 12.38 16.68
N ALA A 4 7.34 11.57 16.22
CA ALA A 4 7.06 10.28 16.84
C ALA A 4 8.01 9.26 16.20
N ALA A 5 9.23 9.20 16.75
CA ALA A 5 10.13 8.08 16.56
C ALA A 5 9.65 6.92 17.44
N GLY A 6 9.55 5.72 16.85
CA GLY A 6 9.47 4.46 17.60
C GLY A 6 8.14 3.70 17.47
N LEU A 7 8.06 2.80 16.49
CA LEU A 7 8.35 1.37 16.69
C LEU A 7 8.38 0.69 15.32
N ARG A 8 9.57 0.29 14.85
CA ARG A 8 9.68 -0.63 13.70
C ARG A 8 9.33 -2.04 14.18
N ARG A 9 8.08 -2.45 14.01
CA ARG A 9 7.74 -3.88 14.01
C ARG A 9 8.02 -4.43 12.62
N VAL A 10 9.12 -5.16 12.50
CA VAL A 10 9.31 -6.07 11.37
C VAL A 10 8.31 -7.21 11.60
N ALA A 11 7.28 -7.29 10.76
CA ALA A 11 6.29 -8.36 10.84
C ALA A 11 7.01 -9.70 10.62
N ALA A 12 7.17 -10.48 11.69
CA ALA A 12 7.61 -11.87 11.58
C ALA A 12 6.49 -12.65 10.87
N LEU A 13 6.79 -13.11 9.65
CA LEU A 13 5.91 -13.94 8.83
C LEU A 13 5.48 -15.16 9.64
N ARG A 14 4.23 -15.17 10.10
CA ARG A 14 3.59 -16.36 10.70
C ARG A 14 2.92 -17.14 9.59
N ASP A 15 3.45 -18.31 9.28
CA ASP A 15 2.83 -19.27 8.36
C ASP A 15 1.51 -19.77 8.95
N ARG A 16 0.42 -19.57 8.21
CA ARG A 16 -0.85 -20.29 8.37
C ARG A 16 -1.46 -20.58 6.98
N PRO A 17 -2.10 -21.74 6.79
CA PRO A 17 -2.62 -22.14 5.49
C PRO A 17 -3.84 -21.31 5.09
N GLU A 18 -3.86 -20.90 3.82
CA GLU A 18 -4.95 -20.20 3.15
C GLU A 18 -6.19 -21.09 3.04
N GLY A 19 -7.33 -20.58 3.53
CA GLY A 19 -8.65 -21.09 3.21
C GLY A 19 -9.47 -20.02 2.51
N ASP A 20 -9.28 -19.82 1.20
CA ASP A 20 -10.19 -19.01 0.38
C ASP A 20 -10.96 -19.94 -0.59
N ARG A 21 -12.28 -20.05 -0.40
CA ARG A 21 -13.15 -20.71 -1.38
C ARG A 21 -13.53 -19.67 -2.45
N PRO A 22 -13.33 -19.93 -3.75
CA PRO A 22 -13.66 -18.97 -4.80
C PRO A 22 -15.18 -18.95 -4.99
N GLY A 23 -15.85 -17.98 -4.37
CA GLY A 23 -17.28 -17.74 -4.50
C GLY A 23 -17.57 -16.25 -4.55
N GLN A 24 -17.62 -15.71 -5.78
CA GLN A 24 -18.35 -14.52 -6.21
C GLN A 24 -18.48 -13.37 -5.19
N ARG A 25 -17.35 -12.82 -4.71
CA ARG A 25 -17.35 -11.54 -3.99
C ARG A 25 -17.18 -10.40 -5.00
N PRO A 26 -17.92 -9.28 -4.87
CA PRO A 26 -17.80 -8.16 -5.81
C PRO A 26 -16.36 -7.65 -5.87
N GLN A 27 -15.86 -7.47 -7.08
CA GLN A 27 -14.51 -6.96 -7.34
C GLN A 27 -14.43 -5.50 -6.92
N VAL A 28 -13.42 -5.15 -6.12
CA VAL A 28 -13.16 -3.75 -5.75
C VAL A 28 -12.54 -3.05 -6.94
N SER A 29 -13.24 -2.08 -7.50
CA SER A 29 -12.75 -1.20 -8.56
C SER A 29 -12.13 0.06 -7.97
N PHE A 30 -11.10 0.59 -8.64
CA PHE A 30 -10.38 1.79 -8.22
C PHE A 30 -10.44 2.86 -9.29
N GLN A 31 -10.55 4.12 -8.87
CA GLN A 31 -10.25 5.28 -9.70
C GLN A 31 -8.79 5.65 -9.48
N VAL A 32 -7.97 5.59 -10.54
CA VAL A 32 -6.53 5.89 -10.48
C VAL A 32 -6.24 7.19 -11.23
N GLU A 33 -5.69 8.18 -10.53
CA GLU A 33 -5.26 9.46 -11.08
C GLU A 33 -3.72 9.52 -11.11
N ARG A 34 -3.16 9.93 -12.25
CA ARG A 34 -1.72 10.21 -12.39
C ARG A 34 -1.52 11.71 -12.57
N ARG A 35 -0.72 12.33 -11.69
CA ARG A 35 -0.38 13.75 -11.71
C ARG A 35 1.13 13.89 -11.81
N GLY A 36 1.63 13.99 -13.04
CA GLY A 36 3.06 13.88 -13.31
C GLY A 36 3.60 12.52 -12.86
N ASP A 37 4.57 12.53 -11.94
CA ASP A 37 5.19 11.35 -11.35
C ASP A 37 4.47 10.83 -10.09
N ARG A 38 3.39 11.48 -9.66
CA ARG A 38 2.57 11.03 -8.51
C ARG A 38 1.39 10.20 -8.98
N VAL A 39 1.05 9.17 -8.22
CA VAL A 39 -0.12 8.31 -8.44
C VAL A 39 -1.03 8.37 -7.21
N LEU A 40 -2.33 8.44 -7.46
CA LEU A 40 -3.38 8.39 -6.46
C LEU A 40 -4.39 7.31 -6.88
N GLY A 41 -4.91 6.56 -5.92
CA GLY A 41 -5.90 5.52 -6.15
C GLY A 41 -6.98 5.54 -5.06
N LEU A 42 -8.24 5.45 -5.46
CA LEU A 42 -9.38 5.45 -4.55
C LEU A 42 -10.35 4.32 -4.93
N ALA A 43 -10.67 3.45 -3.98
CA ALA A 43 -11.69 2.43 -4.22
C ALA A 43 -13.07 3.09 -4.43
N GLN A 44 -13.89 2.53 -5.33
CA GLN A 44 -15.24 3.04 -5.55
C GLN A 44 -16.08 3.01 -4.26
N GLY A 45 -16.93 4.02 -4.09
CA GLY A 45 -17.79 4.18 -2.92
C GLY A 45 -17.08 4.70 -1.66
N ILE A 46 -15.81 5.12 -1.77
CA ILE A 46 -15.06 5.74 -0.69
C ILE A 46 -15.04 7.26 -0.87
N ASP A 47 -15.24 7.98 0.23
CA ASP A 47 -15.12 9.44 0.26
C ASP A 47 -13.69 9.88 -0.11
N ARG A 48 -13.60 10.81 -1.07
CA ARG A 48 -12.35 11.38 -1.54
C ARG A 48 -11.56 12.10 -0.44
N ALA A 49 -12.22 12.57 0.63
CA ALA A 49 -11.55 13.15 1.79
C ALA A 49 -10.50 12.19 2.41
N HIS A 50 -10.71 10.86 2.32
CA HIS A 50 -9.72 9.89 2.76
C HIS A 50 -8.44 9.93 1.90
N LEU A 51 -8.59 10.01 0.58
CA LEU A 51 -7.46 10.10 -0.34
C LEU A 51 -6.71 11.43 -0.17
N ASP A 52 -7.44 12.53 0.01
CA ASP A 52 -6.83 13.85 0.15
C ASP A 52 -5.96 13.92 1.41
N ARG A 53 -6.50 13.49 2.57
CA ARG A 53 -5.74 13.38 3.82
C ARG A 53 -4.54 12.43 3.69
N LEU A 54 -4.72 11.29 3.05
CA LEU A 54 -3.65 10.32 2.80
C LEU A 54 -2.52 10.95 1.97
N SER A 55 -2.85 11.62 0.87
CA SER A 55 -1.87 12.22 -0.05
C SER A 55 -1.05 13.36 0.58
N ARG A 56 -1.60 14.03 1.61
CA ARG A 56 -0.93 15.07 2.40
C ARG A 56 -0.10 14.51 3.56
N GLY A 57 -0.15 13.21 3.81
CA GLY A 57 0.54 12.56 4.95
C GLY A 57 -0.10 12.90 6.30
N GLU A 58 -1.41 13.18 6.32
CA GLU A 58 -2.17 13.50 7.54
C GLU A 58 -2.76 12.24 8.22
N THR A 59 -2.68 11.10 7.54
CA THR A 59 -3.01 9.80 8.12
C THR A 59 -1.76 9.26 8.81
N PRO A 60 -1.80 8.95 10.12
CA PRO A 60 -0.66 8.35 10.82
C PRO A 60 -0.26 7.03 10.16
N VAL A 61 1.05 6.83 9.96
CA VAL A 61 1.61 5.58 9.46
C VAL A 61 1.77 4.61 10.63
N ASP A 62 1.16 3.43 10.53
CA ASP A 62 1.23 2.38 11.54
C ASP A 62 2.39 1.41 11.25
N LEU A 63 2.68 1.19 9.96
CA LEU A 63 3.68 0.23 9.50
C LEU A 63 4.46 0.74 8.28
N GLU A 64 5.77 0.49 8.25
CA GLU A 64 6.62 0.75 7.08
C GLU A 64 7.05 -0.58 6.43
N LEU A 65 7.02 -0.63 5.10
CA LEU A 65 7.49 -1.76 4.29
C LEU A 65 8.52 -1.28 3.27
N ASP A 66 9.75 -1.79 3.34
CA ASP A 66 10.79 -1.51 2.36
C ASP A 66 10.88 -2.63 1.32
N LEU A 67 10.79 -2.25 0.04
CA LEU A 67 10.86 -3.12 -1.12
C LEU A 67 12.09 -2.83 -1.99
N HIS A 68 12.95 -1.89 -1.59
CA HIS A 68 14.12 -1.54 -2.40
C HIS A 68 14.98 -2.75 -2.72
N GLY A 69 15.38 -2.84 -3.99
CA GLY A 69 16.27 -3.89 -4.48
C GLY A 69 15.63 -5.28 -4.59
N LEU A 70 14.35 -5.44 -4.23
CA LEU A 70 13.64 -6.69 -4.45
C LEU A 70 13.25 -6.87 -5.91
N SER A 71 13.17 -8.14 -6.33
CA SER A 71 12.52 -8.49 -7.59
C SER A 71 11.03 -8.14 -7.54
N ALA A 72 10.40 -7.93 -8.69
CA ALA A 72 8.96 -7.68 -8.76
C ALA A 72 8.14 -8.81 -8.14
N ALA A 73 8.57 -10.07 -8.31
CA ALA A 73 7.90 -11.23 -7.74
C ALA A 73 7.97 -11.26 -6.21
N ASP A 74 9.16 -11.02 -5.64
CA ASP A 74 9.36 -10.98 -4.19
C ASP A 74 8.64 -9.79 -3.56
N ALA A 75 8.71 -8.62 -4.19
CA ALA A 75 8.00 -7.43 -3.77
C ALA A 75 6.48 -7.65 -3.75
N ARG A 76 5.91 -8.23 -4.81
CA ARG A 76 4.47 -8.55 -4.87
C ARG A 76 4.04 -9.49 -3.75
N ARG A 77 4.81 -10.54 -3.50
CA ARG A 77 4.56 -11.49 -2.41
C ARG A 77 4.58 -10.79 -1.06
N LEU A 78 5.62 -10.01 -0.80
CA LEU A 78 5.81 -9.31 0.46
C LEU A 78 4.74 -8.24 0.72
N VAL A 79 4.32 -7.50 -0.31
CA VAL A 79 3.19 -6.55 -0.23
C VAL A 79 1.91 -7.28 0.18
N ARG A 80 1.57 -8.38 -0.49
CA ARG A 80 0.35 -9.15 -0.18
C ARG A 80 0.36 -9.65 1.26
N GLU A 81 1.46 -10.26 1.71
CA GLU A 81 1.60 -10.80 3.06
C GLU A 81 1.55 -9.68 4.11
N THR A 82 2.27 -8.59 3.90
CA THR A 82 2.33 -7.46 4.83
C THR A 82 0.97 -6.79 4.99
N LEU A 83 0.26 -6.49 3.89
CA LEU A 83 -1.06 -5.84 3.97
C LEU A 83 -2.12 -6.75 4.60
N ARG A 84 -2.02 -8.07 4.40
CA ARG A 84 -2.87 -9.04 5.11
C ARG A 84 -2.62 -8.99 6.62
N CYS A 85 -1.36 -9.12 7.05
CA CYS A 85 -1.00 -9.07 8.47
C CYS A 85 -1.38 -7.73 9.11
N ALA A 86 -1.05 -6.61 8.48
CA ALA A 86 -1.40 -5.27 8.94
C ALA A 86 -2.92 -5.11 9.12
N HIS A 87 -3.71 -5.60 8.15
CA HIS A 87 -5.17 -5.58 8.28
C HIS A 87 -5.69 -6.45 9.44
N GLU A 88 -5.09 -7.62 9.65
CA GLU A 88 -5.42 -8.52 10.77
C GLU A 88 -5.07 -7.90 12.14
N ASP A 89 -3.94 -7.21 12.21
CA ASP A 89 -3.44 -6.51 13.41
C ASP A 89 -4.19 -5.19 13.69
N GLY A 90 -5.03 -4.75 12.75
CA GLY A 90 -5.85 -3.55 12.90
C GLY A 90 -5.20 -2.25 12.42
N ASP A 91 -4.02 -2.35 11.82
CA ASP A 91 -3.32 -1.21 11.22
C ASP A 91 -4.18 -0.57 10.12
N ARG A 92 -4.03 0.75 9.98
CA ARG A 92 -4.83 1.57 9.08
C ARG A 92 -4.01 2.06 7.91
N CYS A 93 -2.74 2.42 8.11
CA CYS A 93 -1.91 3.00 7.06
C CYS A 93 -0.53 2.35 7.02
N VAL A 94 -0.17 1.84 5.84
CA VAL A 94 1.15 1.29 5.57
C VAL A 94 1.90 2.22 4.61
N LEU A 95 3.12 2.62 4.96
CA LEU A 95 4.03 3.32 4.06
C LEU A 95 4.89 2.28 3.34
N ILE A 96 4.73 2.17 2.02
CA ILE A 96 5.48 1.23 1.19
C ILE A 96 6.57 2.01 0.44
N ILE A 97 7.82 1.69 0.72
CA ILE A 97 9.01 2.28 0.12
C ILE A 97 9.47 1.35 -1.00
N HIS A 98 9.18 1.71 -2.25
CA HIS A 98 9.51 0.90 -3.44
C HIS A 98 10.68 1.46 -4.25
N GLY A 99 11.13 2.65 -3.88
CA GLY A 99 12.27 3.33 -4.46
C GLY A 99 11.97 4.13 -5.71
N ARG A 100 12.93 4.99 -6.07
CA ARG A 100 12.75 5.96 -7.17
C ARG A 100 13.02 5.37 -8.56
N GLY A 101 13.46 4.11 -8.65
CA GLY A 101 13.81 3.46 -9.92
C GLY A 101 15.01 4.07 -10.66
N LYS A 102 15.84 4.90 -9.99
CA LYS A 102 16.93 5.69 -10.62
C LYS A 102 18.10 4.87 -11.22
N HIS A 103 18.06 3.54 -11.14
CA HIS A 103 19.09 2.64 -11.68
C HIS A 103 18.60 1.79 -12.86
N SER A 104 17.43 2.11 -13.42
CA SER A 104 16.82 1.38 -14.54
C SER A 104 16.41 2.37 -15.62
N GLU A 105 16.83 2.12 -16.87
CA GLU A 105 16.31 2.87 -18.05
C GLU A 105 14.83 2.57 -18.32
N LEU A 106 14.31 1.49 -17.74
CA LEU A 106 12.89 1.14 -17.74
C LEU A 106 12.17 1.88 -16.60
N SER A 107 10.91 2.25 -16.82
CA SER A 107 10.00 2.81 -15.80
C SER A 107 10.13 2.11 -14.44
N PRO A 108 9.93 2.81 -13.31
CA PRO A 108 10.09 2.24 -11.96
C PRO A 108 9.18 1.02 -11.76
N VAL A 109 9.72 -0.17 -11.99
CA VAL A 109 8.98 -1.43 -12.11
C VAL A 109 8.15 -1.70 -10.86
N LEU A 110 8.73 -1.46 -9.67
CA LEU A 110 8.02 -1.68 -8.41
C LEU A 110 6.92 -0.64 -8.15
N ARG A 111 7.06 0.60 -8.65
CA ARG A 111 5.99 1.62 -8.55
C ARG A 111 4.78 1.19 -9.37
N GLU A 112 5.00 0.82 -10.63
CA GLU A 112 3.92 0.43 -11.53
C GLU A 112 3.30 -0.91 -11.10
N GLY A 113 4.14 -1.87 -10.72
CA GLY A 113 3.70 -3.14 -10.13
C GLY A 113 2.87 -2.91 -8.87
N LEU A 114 3.30 -2.04 -7.95
CA LEU A 114 2.53 -1.75 -6.74
C LEU A 114 1.13 -1.21 -7.05
N VAL A 115 1.01 -0.30 -8.03
CA VAL A 115 -0.30 0.23 -8.46
C VAL A 115 -1.21 -0.90 -8.96
N GLU A 116 -0.67 -1.84 -9.74
CA GLU A 116 -1.41 -3.01 -10.23
C GLU A 116 -1.79 -3.95 -9.07
N TRP A 117 -0.83 -4.38 -8.25
CA TRP A 117 -1.03 -5.38 -7.20
C TRP A 117 -2.03 -4.95 -6.12
N LEU A 118 -2.14 -3.64 -5.84
CA LEU A 118 -3.12 -3.10 -4.90
C LEU A 118 -4.56 -3.19 -5.43
N GLN A 119 -4.75 -3.31 -6.74
CA GLN A 119 -6.05 -3.43 -7.42
C GLN A 119 -6.46 -4.89 -7.66
N GLU A 120 -5.53 -5.83 -7.53
CA GLU A 120 -5.77 -7.26 -7.72
C GLU A 120 -6.31 -7.94 -6.45
N PRO A 121 -7.27 -8.88 -6.58
CA PRO A 121 -7.60 -9.78 -5.49
C PRO A 121 -6.39 -10.67 -5.11
N PRO A 122 -6.24 -11.04 -3.82
CA PRO A 122 -7.10 -10.68 -2.70
C PRO A 122 -6.79 -9.29 -2.10
N THR A 123 -5.65 -8.68 -2.45
CA THR A 123 -5.14 -7.43 -1.87
C THR A 123 -6.14 -6.27 -1.97
N SER A 124 -6.82 -6.14 -3.11
CA SER A 124 -7.82 -5.08 -3.36
C SER A 124 -8.96 -5.04 -2.36
N ARG A 125 -9.27 -6.18 -1.73
CA ARG A 125 -10.29 -6.26 -0.68
C ARG A 125 -9.86 -5.58 0.62
N LEU A 126 -8.56 -5.42 0.83
CA LEU A 126 -7.99 -4.82 2.02
C LEU A 126 -7.78 -3.31 1.85
N VAL A 127 -7.70 -2.81 0.63
CA VAL A 127 -7.29 -1.43 0.33
C VAL A 127 -8.51 -0.52 0.14
N MET A 128 -8.42 0.68 0.72
CA MET A 128 -9.40 1.76 0.59
C MET A 128 -8.90 2.85 -0.37
N ALA A 129 -7.64 3.25 -0.21
CA ALA A 129 -6.99 4.25 -1.04
C ALA A 129 -5.46 4.04 -1.01
N PHE A 130 -4.76 4.56 -2.01
CA PHE A 130 -3.31 4.64 -2.02
C PHE A 130 -2.86 5.96 -2.66
N ALA A 131 -1.70 6.47 -2.26
CA ALA A 131 -1.18 7.73 -2.78
C ALA A 131 0.35 7.74 -2.73
N SER A 132 1.01 8.29 -3.75
CA SER A 132 2.44 8.63 -3.66
C SER A 132 2.69 9.50 -2.43
N ALA A 133 3.76 9.20 -1.70
CA ALA A 133 4.07 9.87 -0.46
C ALA A 133 4.42 11.35 -0.67
N ARG A 134 4.33 12.16 0.38
CA ARG A 134 4.85 13.54 0.32
C ARG A 134 6.39 13.51 0.28
N PRO A 135 7.07 14.60 -0.15
CA PRO A 135 8.53 14.62 -0.25
C PRO A 135 9.27 14.20 1.02
N GLY A 136 8.78 14.61 2.20
CA GLY A 136 9.38 14.26 3.50
C GLY A 136 9.33 12.78 3.86
N ASP A 137 8.44 12.00 3.23
CA ASP A 137 8.20 10.59 3.55
C ASP A 137 8.60 9.67 2.37
N GLY A 138 9.49 10.16 1.48
CA GLY A 138 10.04 9.40 0.36
C GLY A 138 9.53 9.81 -1.03
N GLY A 139 8.54 10.71 -1.10
CA GLY A 139 8.03 11.27 -2.36
C GLY A 139 7.56 10.19 -3.33
N VAL A 140 7.97 10.28 -4.59
CA VAL A 140 7.61 9.30 -5.62
C VAL A 140 8.29 7.94 -5.48
N GLY A 141 9.24 7.80 -4.55
CA GLY A 141 9.84 6.51 -4.20
C GLY A 141 9.08 5.76 -3.09
N ALA A 142 7.96 6.31 -2.61
CA ALA A 142 7.13 5.67 -1.61
C ALA A 142 5.64 5.94 -1.85
N SER A 143 4.79 5.10 -1.28
CA SER A 143 3.33 5.21 -1.39
C SER A 143 2.69 4.89 -0.04
N TYR A 144 1.76 5.73 0.41
CA TYR A 144 0.86 5.38 1.49
C TYR A 144 -0.24 4.45 0.98
N VAL A 145 -0.61 3.46 1.78
CA VAL A 145 -1.73 2.54 1.53
C VAL A 145 -2.66 2.56 2.73
N LEU A 146 -3.88 3.05 2.52
CA LEU A 146 -4.94 3.08 3.53
C LEU A 146 -5.75 1.78 3.45
N LEU A 147 -5.78 1.05 4.55
CA LEU A 147 -6.49 -0.22 4.68
C LEU A 147 -7.95 -0.03 5.08
N ARG A 148 -8.79 -1.00 4.78
CA ARG A 148 -10.16 -1.13 5.32
C ARG A 148 -10.11 -1.53 6.78
N ARG A 149 -11.12 -1.14 7.57
CA ARG A 149 -11.21 -1.59 8.96
C ARG A 149 -11.51 -3.07 8.95
N ARG A 150 -10.84 -3.82 9.83
CA ARG A 150 -11.24 -5.20 10.13
C ARG A 150 -12.66 -5.15 10.67
N ARG A 151 -13.58 -5.86 10.02
CA ARG A 151 -14.93 -6.06 10.57
C ARG A 151 -14.81 -7.13 11.65
N SER A 152 -15.21 -6.78 12.87
CA SER A 152 -15.43 -7.74 13.96
C SER A 152 -16.60 -8.65 13.65
#